data_AF-A0A5K3EW53-F1
#
_entry.id   AF-A0A5K3EW53-F1
#
_cell.length_a   1.000
_cell.length_b   1.000
_cell.length_c   1.000
_cell.angle_alpha   90.00
_cell.angle_beta   90.00
_cell.angle_gamma   90.00
#
_symmetry.space_group_name_H-M   'P 1'
#
loop_
_entity.id
_entity.type
_entity.pdbx_description
1 polymer ?
#
loop_
_entity_poly.entity_id
_entity_poly.type
_entity_poly.pdbx_seq_one_letter_code
_entity_poly.pdbx_strand_id
1 'polypeptide(L)'
;MPEVARKIGLMGCSVPVDSGSVIDFTCYLARKFDNTDELVKVLQNCNSLKALEAVHLKCQPGWLLSQWCPEVMDLPKSDLPKSEFAINIVSSHPSDSPDGTNECPKCEIPSAEKELNTTEVPHLLSEALSMTHSKVVDFWQTEDELCVGADVKSANCTIVLDVHSCFSLQSGSLIKLVAWYDRDVSFCKRILDLMVYMRYVDHS
;
A
#
# COMPACT_ATOMS: atom_id res chain seq x y z
N MET A 1 11.78 14.78 11.97
CA MET A 1 11.80 16.18 11.48
C MET A 1 11.72 17.15 12.67
N PRO A 2 12.83 17.39 13.39
CA PRO A 2 12.86 18.37 14.49
C PRO A 2 12.55 19.81 14.05
N GLU A 3 12.84 20.17 12.81
CA GLU A 3 12.69 21.50 12.20
C GLU A 3 11.22 21.97 12.07
N VAL A 4 10.27 21.03 12.07
CA VAL A 4 8.82 21.30 12.07
C VAL A 4 8.19 21.13 13.45
N ALA A 5 8.99 20.95 14.50
CA ALA A 5 8.48 20.85 15.86
C ALA A 5 7.61 22.07 16.21
N ARG A 6 6.42 21.82 16.78
CA ARG A 6 5.43 22.83 17.15
C ARG A 6 4.87 23.66 15.97
N LYS A 7 5.13 23.26 14.71
CA LYS A 7 4.56 23.89 13.51
C LYS A 7 3.45 23.09 12.84
N ILE A 8 3.23 21.84 13.28
CA ILE A 8 2.22 20.93 12.75
C ILE A 8 1.14 20.70 13.81
N GLY A 9 -0.12 20.93 13.44
CA GLY A 9 -1.29 20.48 14.18
C GLY A 9 -1.96 19.33 13.43
N LEU A 10 -2.66 18.46 14.17
CA LEU A 10 -3.35 17.30 13.60
C LEU A 10 -4.74 17.15 14.22
N MET A 11 -5.69 16.78 13.39
CA MET A 11 -7.05 16.40 13.73
C MET A 11 -7.39 15.13 12.95
N GLY A 12 -8.22 14.26 13.52
CA GLY A 12 -8.76 13.09 12.84
C GLY A 12 -10.26 12.99 13.02
N CYS A 13 -10.94 12.48 11.99
CA CYS A 13 -12.33 12.08 12.07
C CYS A 13 -12.47 10.62 11.61
N SER A 14 -13.38 9.89 12.22
CA SER A 14 -13.77 8.55 11.78
C SER A 14 -15.08 8.65 11.00
N VAL A 15 -15.12 7.99 9.85
CA VAL A 15 -16.29 7.91 8.99
C VAL A 15 -16.61 6.44 8.72
N PRO A 16 -17.88 6.07 8.45
CA PRO A 16 -18.30 4.68 8.28
C PRO A 16 -17.94 4.16 6.88
N VAL A 17 -16.65 3.88 6.68
CA VAL A 17 -16.11 3.25 5.46
C VAL A 17 -15.37 1.97 5.84
N ASP A 18 -15.37 0.98 4.94
CA ASP A 18 -14.80 -0.34 5.16
C ASP A 18 -13.27 -0.35 5.07
N SER A 19 -12.70 0.48 4.20
CA SER A 19 -11.27 0.66 4.03
C SER A 19 -10.95 1.99 3.35
N GLY A 20 -9.65 2.27 3.21
CA GLY A 20 -9.14 3.54 2.71
C GLY A 20 -9.18 4.63 3.78
N SER A 21 -8.15 5.46 3.78
CA SER A 21 -8.08 6.65 4.63
C SER A 21 -7.42 7.77 3.84
N VAL A 22 -7.83 9.00 4.12
CA VAL A 22 -7.35 10.18 3.41
C VAL A 22 -6.67 11.12 4.39
N ILE A 23 -5.55 11.68 3.97
CA ILE A 23 -4.83 12.75 4.63
C ILE A 23 -5.12 14.03 3.87
N ASP A 24 -5.66 15.02 4.57
CA ASP A 24 -5.75 16.41 4.12
C ASP A 24 -4.64 17.20 4.81
N PHE A 25 -3.57 17.49 4.07
CA PHE A 25 -2.40 18.19 4.58
C PHE A 25 -2.32 19.60 3.99
N THR A 26 -2.57 20.60 4.84
CA THR A 26 -2.50 22.01 4.45
C THR A 26 -1.34 22.70 5.17
N CYS A 27 -0.47 23.41 4.43
CA CYS A 27 0.67 24.11 5.02
C CYS A 27 1.14 25.31 4.20
N TYR A 28 1.91 26.19 4.85
CA TYR A 28 2.65 27.26 4.18
C TYR A 28 4.09 26.79 3.88
N LEU A 29 4.47 26.82 2.61
CA LEU A 29 5.83 26.53 2.14
C LEU A 29 6.69 27.81 2.07
N ALA A 30 8.00 27.66 2.28
CA ALA A 30 8.94 28.76 2.08
C ALA A 30 9.08 29.13 0.60
N ARG A 31 9.03 28.11 -0.28
CA ARG A 31 8.97 28.28 -1.74
C ARG A 31 7.51 28.48 -2.16
N LYS A 32 7.29 29.44 -3.06
CA LYS A 32 5.99 29.66 -3.71
C LYS A 32 5.86 28.79 -4.97
N PHE A 33 4.63 28.44 -5.30
CA PHE A 33 4.27 27.67 -6.48
C PHE A 33 3.12 28.37 -7.20
N ASP A 34 3.21 28.46 -8.52
CA ASP A 34 2.18 29.13 -9.31
C ASP A 34 0.96 28.23 -9.56
N ASN A 35 1.16 26.92 -9.58
CA ASN A 35 0.12 25.92 -9.81
C ASN A 35 0.47 24.55 -9.18
N THR A 36 -0.54 23.68 -9.08
CA THR A 36 -0.41 22.32 -8.53
C THR A 36 0.53 21.44 -9.36
N ASP A 37 0.57 21.60 -10.69
CA ASP A 37 1.43 20.77 -11.55
C ASP A 37 2.92 20.98 -11.28
N GLU A 38 3.33 22.23 -11.04
CA GLU A 38 4.70 22.56 -10.64
C GLU A 38 5.06 21.89 -9.31
N LEU A 39 4.15 21.98 -8.33
CA LEU A 39 4.32 21.36 -7.02
C LEU A 39 4.48 19.84 -7.16
N VAL A 40 3.60 19.19 -7.91
CA VAL A 40 3.63 17.74 -8.15
C VAL A 40 4.90 17.32 -8.86
N LYS A 41 5.33 18.04 -9.90
CA LYS A 41 6.60 17.78 -10.59
C LYS A 41 7.79 17.88 -9.63
N VAL A 42 7.78 18.84 -8.70
CA VAL A 42 8.83 18.96 -7.68
C VAL A 42 8.79 17.78 -6.71
N LEU A 43 7.60 17.36 -6.26
CA LEU A 43 7.44 16.21 -5.36
C LEU A 43 7.93 14.91 -6.02
N GLN A 44 7.52 14.64 -7.27
CA GLN A 44 7.96 13.47 -8.05
C GLN A 44 9.48 13.41 -8.22
N ASN A 45 10.13 14.57 -8.29
CA ASN A 45 11.56 14.65 -8.55
C ASN A 45 12.42 14.86 -7.30
N CYS A 46 11.81 14.96 -6.11
CA CYS A 46 12.53 15.32 -4.91
C CYS A 46 13.47 14.20 -4.44
N ASN A 47 14.63 14.58 -3.91
CA ASN A 47 15.66 13.63 -3.49
C ASN A 47 15.18 12.73 -2.33
N SER A 48 14.33 13.26 -1.45
CA SER A 48 13.79 12.49 -0.32
C SER A 48 12.91 11.34 -0.80
N LEU A 49 12.03 11.58 -1.79
CA LEU A 49 11.20 10.51 -2.36
C LEU A 49 12.07 9.48 -3.09
N LYS A 50 12.99 9.93 -3.94
CA LYS A 50 13.92 9.03 -4.66
C LYS A 50 14.77 8.17 -3.71
N ALA A 51 15.25 8.75 -2.61
CA ALA A 51 15.99 8.01 -1.60
C ALA A 51 15.11 6.96 -0.91
N LEU A 52 13.87 7.31 -0.58
CA LEU A 52 12.92 6.40 0.04
C LEU A 52 12.52 5.27 -0.91
N GLU A 53 12.31 5.55 -2.18
CA GLU A 53 12.07 4.56 -3.23
C GLU A 53 13.26 3.63 -3.44
N ALA A 54 14.49 4.17 -3.41
CA ALA A 54 15.69 3.34 -3.51
C ALA A 54 15.85 2.38 -2.32
N VAL A 55 15.52 2.82 -1.10
CA VAL A 55 15.52 1.93 0.08
C VAL A 55 14.41 0.89 -0.05
N HIS A 56 13.20 1.31 -0.41
CA HIS A 56 12.06 0.40 -0.59
C HIS A 56 12.34 -0.67 -1.65
N LEU A 57 12.96 -0.29 -2.78
CA LEU A 57 13.35 -1.20 -3.85
C LEU A 57 14.30 -2.31 -3.34
N LYS A 58 15.26 -1.96 -2.49
CA LYS A 58 16.18 -2.94 -1.88
C LYS A 58 15.48 -3.88 -0.89
N CYS A 59 14.31 -3.49 -0.40
CA CYS A 59 13.53 -4.32 0.50
C CYS A 59 12.55 -5.23 -0.25
N GLN A 60 12.42 -5.09 -1.57
CA GLN A 60 11.49 -5.89 -2.35
C GLN A 60 12.02 -7.30 -2.59
N PRO A 61 11.14 -8.32 -2.63
CA PRO A 61 11.53 -9.71 -2.86
C PRO A 61 12.45 -9.90 -4.06
N GLY A 62 12.22 -9.20 -5.17
CA GLY A 62 13.08 -9.32 -6.37
C GLY A 62 14.52 -8.90 -6.13
N TRP A 63 14.76 -7.79 -5.42
CA TRP A 63 16.11 -7.37 -5.07
C TRP A 63 16.74 -8.33 -4.06
N LEU A 64 15.97 -8.72 -3.04
CA LEU A 64 16.42 -9.66 -2.02
C LEU A 64 16.85 -10.99 -2.63
N LEU A 65 16.04 -11.58 -3.49
CA LEU A 65 16.38 -12.84 -4.16
C LEU A 65 17.66 -12.70 -5.00
N SER A 66 17.85 -11.57 -5.69
CA SER A 66 19.05 -11.32 -6.49
C SER A 66 20.35 -11.14 -5.69
N GLN A 67 20.26 -10.73 -4.41
CA GLN A 67 21.41 -10.41 -3.56
C GLN A 67 21.65 -11.46 -2.46
N TRP A 68 20.59 -12.05 -1.90
CA TRP A 68 20.64 -12.97 -0.76
C TRP A 68 20.63 -14.45 -1.15
N CYS A 69 20.17 -14.83 -2.34
CA CYS A 69 20.16 -16.23 -2.79
C CYS A 69 20.60 -16.35 -4.24
N PRO A 70 21.91 -16.26 -4.55
CA PRO A 70 22.40 -16.71 -5.85
C PRO A 70 22.14 -18.22 -6.06
N GLU A 71 22.06 -18.99 -4.97
CA GLU A 71 21.52 -20.34 -4.92
C GLU A 71 20.39 -20.36 -3.89
N VAL A 72 19.19 -20.79 -4.30
CA VAL A 72 18.08 -21.04 -3.38
C VAL A 72 18.56 -22.08 -2.37
N MET A 73 18.68 -21.72 -1.09
CA MET A 73 18.93 -22.73 -0.06
C MET A 73 17.74 -23.70 -0.05
N ASP A 74 17.98 -24.95 -0.44
CA ASP A 74 17.03 -26.05 -0.27
C ASP A 74 16.78 -26.24 1.23
N LEU A 75 15.75 -25.56 1.75
CA LEU A 75 15.23 -25.83 3.08
C LEU A 75 14.67 -27.26 3.09
N PRO A 76 15.22 -28.19 3.89
CA PRO A 76 14.64 -29.51 4.02
C PRO A 76 13.21 -29.36 4.53
N LYS A 77 12.25 -30.07 3.91
CA LYS A 77 10.83 -30.02 4.30
C LYS A 77 10.58 -30.30 5.79
N SER A 78 11.53 -30.91 6.50
CA SER A 78 11.50 -31.14 7.94
C SER A 78 11.65 -29.88 8.80
N ASP A 79 12.24 -28.82 8.25
CA ASP A 79 12.67 -27.63 8.98
C ASP A 79 11.64 -26.48 8.85
N LEU A 80 10.67 -26.64 7.95
CA LEU A 80 9.48 -25.80 7.92
C LEU A 80 8.61 -26.13 9.14
N PRO A 81 8.13 -25.13 9.91
CA PRO A 81 7.18 -25.38 10.98
C PRO A 81 5.97 -26.11 10.40
N LYS A 82 5.55 -27.20 11.04
CA LYS A 82 4.32 -27.91 10.67
C LYS A 82 3.17 -26.92 10.74
N SER A 83 2.67 -26.50 9.59
CA SER A 83 1.55 -25.57 9.48
C SER A 83 0.28 -26.28 9.95
N GLU A 84 -0.01 -26.19 11.25
CA GLU A 84 -1.36 -26.37 11.79
C GLU A 84 -2.05 -25.00 11.88
N PHE A 85 -2.09 -24.25 10.78
CA PHE A 85 -3.00 -23.12 10.65
C PHE A 85 -4.20 -23.56 9.84
N ALA A 86 -5.22 -24.07 10.55
CA ALA A 86 -6.57 -24.11 10.01
C ALA A 86 -7.06 -22.65 9.92
N ILE A 87 -7.01 -22.07 8.72
CA ILE A 87 -7.72 -20.83 8.45
C ILE A 87 -9.20 -21.17 8.42
N ASN A 88 -9.86 -21.14 9.59
CA ASN A 88 -11.30 -21.11 9.66
C ASN A 88 -11.76 -19.73 9.22
N ILE A 89 -12.12 -19.59 7.95
CA ILE A 89 -12.90 -18.45 7.48
C ILE A 89 -14.29 -18.61 8.11
N VAL A 90 -14.48 -18.04 9.29
CA VAL A 90 -15.81 -17.89 9.89
C VAL A 90 -16.51 -16.76 9.13
N SER A 91 -17.47 -17.10 8.27
CA SER A 91 -18.42 -16.13 7.75
C SER A 91 -19.35 -15.69 8.88
N SER A 92 -19.04 -14.57 9.52
CA SER A 92 -19.98 -13.92 10.44
C SER A 92 -21.07 -13.21 9.64
N HIS A 93 -22.21 -13.88 9.42
CA HIS A 93 -23.48 -13.17 9.27
C HIS A 93 -24.14 -13.09 10.65
N PRO A 94 -24.41 -11.89 11.20
CA PRO A 94 -25.35 -11.75 12.29
C PRO A 94 -26.76 -11.97 11.72
N SER A 95 -27.40 -13.08 12.10
CA SER A 95 -28.81 -13.30 11.86
C SER A 95 -29.63 -12.65 12.99
N ASP A 96 -30.29 -11.54 12.70
CA ASP A 96 -31.54 -11.15 13.35
C ASP A 96 -32.57 -10.80 12.25
N SER A 97 -33.72 -11.47 12.35
CA SER A 97 -34.89 -11.63 11.46
C SER A 97 -35.73 -10.35 11.17
N PRO A 98 -36.93 -10.38 10.51
CA PRO A 98 -37.59 -11.36 9.62
C PRO A 98 -38.18 -10.75 8.30
N ASP A 99 -38.63 -11.65 7.42
CA ASP A 99 -39.74 -11.50 6.45
C ASP A 99 -39.54 -10.71 5.14
N GLY A 100 -40.08 -11.27 4.05
CA GLY A 100 -40.11 -10.65 2.72
C GLY A 100 -39.58 -11.53 1.60
N THR A 101 -40.46 -12.37 1.05
CA THR A 101 -40.31 -13.10 -0.22
C THR A 101 -39.72 -12.23 -1.33
N ASN A 102 -38.61 -12.68 -1.93
CA ASN A 102 -38.29 -12.48 -3.36
C ASN A 102 -37.19 -13.50 -3.74
N GLU A 103 -37.54 -14.43 -4.61
CA GLU A 103 -36.63 -15.43 -5.16
C GLU A 103 -35.53 -14.75 -5.99
N CYS A 104 -34.26 -15.06 -5.70
CA CYS A 104 -33.11 -14.71 -6.54
C CYS A 104 -32.54 -16.01 -7.15
N PRO A 105 -32.00 -15.98 -8.39
CA PRO A 105 -31.63 -17.21 -9.11
C PRO A 105 -30.51 -17.95 -8.37
N LYS A 106 -30.66 -19.27 -8.20
CA LYS A 106 -29.59 -20.15 -7.70
C LYS A 106 -28.32 -19.98 -8.54
N CYS A 107 -27.31 -19.30 -7.99
CA CYS A 107 -25.94 -19.50 -8.41
C CYS A 107 -25.40 -20.71 -7.66
N GLU A 108 -25.38 -21.86 -8.33
CA GLU A 108 -24.60 -23.01 -7.88
C GLU A 108 -23.11 -22.65 -8.03
N ILE A 109 -22.44 -22.37 -6.91
CA ILE A 109 -20.98 -22.30 -6.86
C ILE A 109 -20.49 -23.67 -6.39
N PRO A 110 -19.63 -24.37 -7.16
CA PRO A 110 -19.15 -25.68 -6.76
C PRO A 110 -18.21 -25.56 -5.55
N SER A 111 -18.56 -26.26 -4.48
CA SER A 111 -17.69 -26.54 -3.34
C SER A 111 -16.51 -27.38 -3.82
N ALA A 112 -15.34 -26.77 -3.96
CA ALA A 112 -14.10 -27.49 -4.21
C ALA A 112 -13.05 -27.00 -3.22
N GLU A 113 -12.87 -27.76 -2.14
CA GLU A 113 -11.61 -27.76 -1.39
C GLU A 113 -10.52 -28.23 -2.34
N LYS A 114 -9.62 -27.33 -2.75
CA LYS A 114 -8.43 -27.70 -3.53
C LYS A 114 -7.21 -27.63 -2.63
N GLU A 115 -6.69 -28.79 -2.24
CA GLU A 115 -5.37 -28.89 -1.61
C GLU A 115 -4.30 -28.28 -2.53
N LEU A 116 -3.47 -27.40 -1.96
CA LEU A 116 -2.41 -26.69 -2.67
C LEU A 116 -1.23 -27.66 -2.91
N ASN A 117 -1.09 -28.14 -4.14
CA ASN A 117 0.02 -28.99 -4.53
C ASN A 117 1.33 -28.19 -4.60
N THR A 118 2.38 -28.72 -3.95
CA THR A 118 3.76 -28.18 -3.80
C THR A 118 4.51 -27.78 -5.08
N THR A 119 3.90 -27.87 -6.26
CA THR A 119 4.50 -27.54 -7.57
C THR A 119 4.16 -26.12 -8.05
N GLU A 120 3.27 -25.40 -7.37
CA GLU A 120 2.79 -24.05 -7.77
C GLU A 120 3.67 -22.89 -7.27
N VAL A 121 4.59 -23.16 -6.32
CA VAL A 121 5.48 -22.15 -5.71
C VAL A 121 6.43 -21.46 -6.70
N PRO A 122 7.05 -22.16 -7.69
CA PRO A 122 7.97 -21.52 -8.63
C PRO A 122 7.27 -20.54 -9.59
N HIS A 123 6.03 -20.83 -9.98
CA HIS A 123 5.26 -19.97 -10.89
C HIS A 123 4.82 -18.68 -10.19
N LEU A 124 4.33 -18.79 -8.96
CA LEU A 124 4.00 -17.65 -8.08
C LEU A 124 5.22 -16.75 -7.84
N LEU A 125 6.41 -17.33 -7.66
CA LEU A 125 7.65 -16.56 -7.56
C LEU A 125 7.97 -15.82 -8.86
N SER A 126 7.79 -16.46 -10.02
CA SER A 126 8.07 -15.84 -11.31
C SER A 126 7.12 -14.68 -11.65
N GLU A 127 5.85 -14.76 -11.26
CA GLU A 127 4.89 -13.65 -11.34
C GLU A 127 5.19 -12.56 -10.30
N ALA A 128 5.60 -12.93 -9.09
CA ALA A 128 6.05 -11.97 -8.07
C ALA A 128 7.29 -11.18 -8.50
N LEU A 129 8.15 -11.80 -9.33
CA LEU A 129 9.34 -11.18 -9.92
C LEU A 129 9.02 -10.29 -11.13
N SER A 130 7.89 -10.51 -11.82
CA SER A 130 7.43 -9.66 -12.95
C SER A 130 6.55 -8.49 -12.51
N MET A 131 6.12 -8.47 -11.24
CA MET A 131 5.34 -7.39 -10.66
C MET A 131 6.11 -6.06 -10.77
N THR A 132 5.40 -5.06 -11.29
CA THR A 132 5.84 -3.67 -11.35
C THR A 132 6.36 -3.26 -9.97
N HIS A 133 7.56 -2.68 -9.91
CA HIS A 133 8.15 -2.24 -8.66
C HIS A 133 7.14 -1.44 -7.84
N SER A 134 6.82 -1.94 -6.64
CA SER A 134 5.98 -1.22 -5.68
C SER A 134 6.62 0.16 -5.45
N LYS A 135 5.82 1.21 -5.60
CA LYS A 135 6.28 2.59 -5.37
C LYS A 135 6.13 2.92 -3.89
N VAL A 136 6.76 3.98 -3.43
CA VAL A 136 6.46 4.48 -2.08
C VAL A 136 5.26 5.42 -2.12
N VAL A 137 5.29 6.38 -3.04
CA VAL A 137 4.19 7.30 -3.34
C VAL A 137 3.77 7.06 -4.78
N ASP A 138 2.48 6.85 -5.00
CA ASP A 138 1.91 6.91 -6.34
C ASP A 138 1.18 8.23 -6.56
N PHE A 139 1.05 8.66 -7.82
CA PHE A 139 0.43 9.92 -8.18
C PHE A 139 -0.79 9.63 -9.05
N TRP A 140 -1.98 9.78 -8.48
CA TRP A 140 -3.23 9.63 -9.21
C TRP A 140 -3.49 10.89 -10.03
N GLN A 141 -3.38 10.78 -11.35
CA GLN A 141 -3.46 11.90 -12.30
C GLN A 141 -4.49 11.66 -13.42
N THR A 142 -5.23 10.56 -13.36
CA THR A 142 -6.26 10.23 -14.36
C THR A 142 -7.34 11.31 -14.39
N GLU A 143 -7.59 11.93 -15.54
CA GLU A 143 -8.58 13.02 -15.68
C GLU A 143 -10.02 12.51 -15.64
N ASP A 144 -10.24 11.25 -16.00
CA ASP A 144 -11.59 10.67 -16.17
C ASP A 144 -12.15 10.03 -14.89
N GLU A 145 -11.32 9.78 -13.87
CA GLU A 145 -11.71 9.03 -12.67
C GLU A 145 -11.18 9.68 -11.39
N LEU A 146 -12.09 9.96 -10.44
CA LEU A 146 -11.75 10.45 -9.11
C LEU A 146 -11.22 9.30 -8.25
N CYS A 147 -10.11 9.52 -7.56
CA CYS A 147 -9.60 8.57 -6.58
C CYS A 147 -10.51 8.53 -5.35
N VAL A 148 -11.01 7.34 -5.02
CA VAL A 148 -11.82 7.08 -3.82
C VAL A 148 -11.17 6.03 -2.92
N GLY A 149 -11.66 5.91 -1.69
CA GLY A 149 -11.07 5.02 -0.69
C GLY A 149 -10.99 3.55 -1.11
N ALA A 150 -11.91 3.09 -1.96
CA ALA A 150 -11.89 1.72 -2.48
C ALA A 150 -10.73 1.46 -3.45
N ASP A 151 -10.28 2.48 -4.19
CA ASP A 151 -9.23 2.34 -5.22
C ASP A 151 -7.85 2.10 -4.62
N VAL A 152 -7.65 2.54 -3.38
CA VAL A 152 -6.36 2.36 -2.68
C VAL A 152 -6.29 1.05 -1.89
N LYS A 153 -7.36 0.26 -1.85
CA LYS A 153 -7.38 -1.01 -1.13
C LYS A 153 -6.35 -1.97 -1.71
N SER A 154 -5.45 -2.43 -0.85
CA SER A 154 -4.31 -3.30 -1.17
C SER A 154 -3.33 -2.72 -2.20
N ALA A 155 -3.35 -1.41 -2.44
CA ALA A 155 -2.50 -0.74 -3.42
C ALA A 155 -1.01 -1.09 -3.23
N ASN A 156 -0.28 -1.17 -4.33
CA ASN A 156 1.15 -1.46 -4.37
C ASN A 156 2.02 -0.21 -4.10
N CYS A 157 1.55 0.64 -3.21
CA CYS A 157 2.27 1.80 -2.70
C CYS A 157 1.88 2.05 -1.25
N THR A 158 2.61 2.94 -0.55
CA THR A 158 2.19 3.34 0.79
C THR A 158 1.03 4.31 0.73
N ILE A 159 1.12 5.26 -0.19
CA ILE A 159 0.22 6.40 -0.26
C ILE A 159 0.05 6.81 -1.72
N VAL A 160 -1.16 7.19 -2.08
CA VAL A 160 -1.56 7.71 -3.39
C VAL A 160 -1.84 9.20 -3.23
N LEU A 161 -1.04 10.05 -3.84
CA LEU A 161 -1.32 11.49 -3.92
C LEU A 161 -2.38 11.72 -4.99
N ASP A 162 -3.55 12.21 -4.59
CA ASP A 162 -4.63 12.58 -5.50
C ASP A 162 -4.37 14.00 -6.01
N VAL A 163 -3.77 14.08 -7.20
CA VAL A 163 -3.29 15.34 -7.77
C VAL A 163 -4.45 16.29 -8.06
N HIS A 164 -5.60 15.78 -8.48
CA HIS A 164 -6.78 16.59 -8.79
C HIS A 164 -7.42 17.18 -7.54
N SER A 165 -7.31 16.50 -6.40
CA SER A 165 -7.74 17.01 -5.09
C SER A 165 -6.71 17.93 -4.41
N CYS A 166 -5.48 18.03 -4.95
CA CYS A 166 -4.46 18.95 -4.46
C CYS A 166 -4.67 20.38 -4.98
N PHE A 167 -4.26 21.36 -4.18
CA PHE A 167 -4.39 22.76 -4.54
C PHE A 167 -3.19 23.58 -4.07
N SER A 168 -2.76 24.54 -4.89
CA SER A 168 -1.82 25.59 -4.51
C SER A 168 -2.48 26.95 -4.75
N LEU A 169 -2.40 27.86 -3.77
CA LEU A 169 -2.89 29.22 -3.96
C LEU A 169 -1.98 29.98 -4.93
N GLN A 170 -2.55 30.58 -5.97
CA GLN A 170 -1.80 31.32 -6.99
C GLN A 170 -0.90 32.40 -6.36
N SER A 171 0.39 32.39 -6.72
CA SER A 171 1.43 33.30 -6.21
C SER A 171 1.59 33.29 -4.68
N GLY A 172 1.05 32.25 -4.03
CA GLY A 172 1.05 32.05 -2.60
C GLY A 172 2.05 30.99 -2.14
N SER A 173 2.13 30.84 -0.83
CA SER A 173 2.87 29.77 -0.15
C SER A 173 1.95 28.68 0.41
N LEU A 174 0.64 28.91 0.42
CA LEU A 174 -0.33 27.96 0.96
C LEU A 174 -0.61 26.86 -0.05
N ILE A 175 -0.38 25.63 0.37
CA ILE A 175 -0.72 24.42 -0.39
C ILE A 175 -1.64 23.52 0.42
N LYS A 176 -2.40 22.70 -0.28
CA LYS A 176 -3.16 21.58 0.23
C LYS A 176 -2.81 20.33 -0.59
N LEU A 177 -2.39 19.29 0.10
CA LEU A 177 -2.15 17.96 -0.46
C LEU A 177 -3.22 17.01 0.05
N VAL A 178 -3.81 16.25 -0.86
CA VAL A 178 -4.78 15.20 -0.54
C VAL A 178 -4.17 13.87 -0.94
N ALA A 179 -4.10 12.95 0.01
CA ALA A 179 -3.42 11.69 -0.19
C ALA A 179 -4.16 10.54 0.47
N TRP A 180 -4.43 9.50 -0.30
CA TRP A 180 -5.12 8.29 0.12
C TRP A 180 -4.14 7.19 0.51
N TYR A 181 -4.49 6.35 1.47
CA TYR A 181 -3.72 5.17 1.81
C TYR A 181 -4.63 4.05 2.30
N ASP A 182 -4.21 2.81 2.08
CA ASP A 182 -4.80 1.65 2.74
C ASP A 182 -4.38 1.65 4.21
N ARG A 183 -5.35 1.79 5.11
CA ARG A 183 -5.10 1.80 6.56
C ARG A 183 -4.55 0.47 7.08
N ASP A 184 -4.95 -0.63 6.46
CA ASP A 184 -4.70 -1.98 6.96
C ASP A 184 -3.42 -2.56 6.37
N VAL A 185 -3.17 -2.30 5.07
CA VAL A 185 -2.08 -2.93 4.31
C VAL A 185 -0.84 -2.04 4.20
N SER A 186 -0.98 -0.73 3.94
CA SER A 186 0.15 0.13 3.59
C SER A 186 1.21 0.20 4.69
N PHE A 187 0.77 0.27 5.95
CA PHE A 187 1.68 0.31 7.10
C PHE A 187 2.41 -1.03 7.31
N CYS A 188 1.71 -2.15 7.15
CA CYS A 188 2.29 -3.50 7.26
C CYS A 188 3.42 -3.70 6.25
N LYS A 189 3.24 -3.24 5.00
CA LYS A 189 4.30 -3.28 3.96
C LYS A 189 5.56 -2.52 4.39
N ARG A 190 5.43 -1.37 5.07
CA ARG A 190 6.58 -0.58 5.56
C ARG A 190 7.28 -1.20 6.77
N ILE A 191 6.55 -1.92 7.64
CA ILE A 191 7.18 -2.72 8.71
C ILE A 191 8.09 -3.79 8.10
N LEU A 192 7.62 -4.50 7.08
CA LEU A 192 8.42 -5.51 6.39
C LEU A 192 9.67 -4.90 5.76
N ASP A 193 9.54 -3.76 5.08
CA ASP A 193 10.71 -3.06 4.52
C ASP A 193 11.71 -2.69 5.62
N LEU A 194 11.23 -2.18 6.77
CA LEU A 194 12.09 -1.83 7.89
C LEU A 194 12.83 -3.06 8.46
N MET A 195 12.14 -4.20 8.61
CA MET A 195 12.76 -5.44 9.11
C MET A 195 13.87 -5.92 8.18
N VAL A 196 13.62 -5.91 6.86
CA VAL A 196 14.63 -6.26 5.85
C VAL A 196 15.80 -5.30 5.91
N TYR A 197 15.53 -4.00 5.98
CA TYR A 197 16.56 -2.97 6.06
C TYR A 197 17.43 -3.11 7.32
N MET A 198 16.83 -3.32 8.49
CA MET A 198 17.56 -3.57 9.75
C MET A 198 18.48 -4.78 9.60
N ARG A 199 17.96 -5.89 9.07
CA ARG A 199 18.75 -7.11 8.85
C ARG A 199 19.89 -6.91 7.86
N TYR A 200 19.68 -6.10 6.82
CA TYR A 200 20.71 -5.70 5.87
C TYR A 200 21.81 -4.88 6.55
N VAL A 201 21.44 -3.85 7.32
CA VAL A 201 22.40 -3.01 8.05
C VAL A 201 23.21 -3.82 9.07
N ASP A 202 22.58 -4.73 9.80
CA ASP A 202 23.25 -5.56 10.81
C ASP A 202 24.30 -6.52 10.21
N HIS A 203 24.25 -6.78 8.91
CA HIS A 203 25.08 -7.80 8.24
C HIS A 203 25.76 -7.30 6.96
N SER A 204 25.85 -5.98 6.77
CA SER A 204 26.66 -5.34 5.72
C SER A 204 27.95 -4.79 6.32
#